data_AF-A0A2D7Y685-F1
#
_entry.id   AF-A0A2D7Y685-F1
#
_cell.length_a   1.000
_cell.length_b   1.000
_cell.length_c   1.000
_cell.angle_alpha   90.00
_cell.angle_beta   90.00
_cell.angle_gamma   90.00
#
_symmetry.space_group_name_H-M   'P 1'
#
loop_
_entity.id
_entity.type
_entity.pdbx_description
1 polymer ?
#
loop_
_entity_poly.entity_id
_entity_poly.type
_entity_poly.pdbx_seq_one_letter_code
_entity_poly.pdbx_strand_id
1 'polypeptide(L)' 'MDGVSPEQEALVERLEELRAEHEALNREVDAIAENGVVDQLKYARLKKEKLRLKDLIAKVEDQITPDIIA' A
#
# COMPACT_ATOMS: atom_id res chain seq x y z
N MET A 1 -25.61 -8.82 16.07
CA MET A 1 -24.34 -9.04 15.36
C MET A 1 -24.28 -7.92 14.36
N ASP A 2 -23.63 -6.82 14.73
CA ASP A 2 -23.48 -5.69 13.82
C ASP A 2 -22.49 -6.14 12.75
N GLY A 3 -23.04 -6.65 11.66
CA GLY A 3 -22.29 -7.09 10.50
C GLY A 3 -21.60 -5.89 9.91
N VAL A 4 -20.29 -6.03 9.68
CA VAL A 4 -19.47 -5.07 8.95
C VAL A 4 -20.24 -4.67 7.68
N SER A 5 -20.43 -3.37 7.48
CA SER A 5 -21.19 -2.87 6.34
C SER A 5 -20.48 -3.29 5.04
N PRO A 6 -21.21 -3.55 3.92
CA PRO A 6 -20.58 -3.91 2.65
C PRO A 6 -19.52 -2.89 2.16
N GLU A 7 -19.68 -1.63 2.55
CA GLU A 7 -18.71 -0.55 2.29
C GLU A 7 -17.41 -0.74 3.09
N GLN A 8 -17.50 -1.17 4.35
CA GLN A 8 -16.34 -1.47 5.18
C GLN A 8 -15.60 -2.72 4.67
N GLU A 9 -16.32 -3.75 4.23
CA GLU A 9 -15.72 -4.93 3.58
C GLU A 9 -14.94 -4.53 2.32
N ALA A 10 -15.51 -3.68 1.48
CA ALA A 10 -14.84 -3.17 0.28
C ALA A 10 -13.59 -2.33 0.61
N LEU A 11 -13.62 -1.54 1.69
CA LEU A 11 -12.45 -0.79 2.15
C LEU A 11 -11.34 -1.73 2.66
N VAL A 12 -11.70 -2.79 3.38
CA VAL A 12 -10.75 -3.81 3.86
C VAL A 12 -10.13 -4.56 2.68
N GLU A 13 -10.93 -5.02 1.71
CA GLU A 13 -10.42 -5.66 0.48
C GLU A 13 -9.46 -4.72 -0.24
N ARG A 14 -9.84 -3.44 -0.41
CA ARG A 14 -8.99 -2.44 -1.04
C ARG A 14 -7.68 -2.21 -0.28
N LEU A 15 -7.72 -2.23 1.05
CA LEU A 15 -6.54 -2.12 1.90
C LEU A 15 -5.58 -3.30 1.67
N GLU A 16 -6.10 -4.52 1.58
CA GLU A 16 -5.31 -5.72 1.32
C GLU A 16 -4.65 -5.66 -0.07
N GLU A 17 -5.38 -5.23 -1.10
CA GLU A 17 -4.82 -5.01 -2.44
C GLU A 17 -3.66 -4.02 -2.42
N LEU A 18 -3.85 -2.85 -1.79
CA LEU A 18 -2.83 -1.81 -1.69
C LEU A 18 -1.59 -2.29 -0.92
N ARG A 19 -1.78 -3.09 0.14
CA ARG A 19 -0.68 -3.70 0.89
C ARG A 19 0.07 -4.73 0.05
N ALA A 20 -0.63 -5.58 -0.70
CA ALA A 20 -0.02 -6.56 -1.60
C ALA A 20 0.80 -5.88 -2.71
N GLU A 21 0.27 -4.80 -3.30
CA GLU A 21 0.96 -3.98 -4.29
C GLU A 21 2.21 -3.31 -3.70
N HIS A 22 2.11 -2.76 -2.48
CA HIS A 22 3.25 -2.18 -1.78
C HIS A 22 4.36 -3.21 -1.50
N GLU A 23 4.00 -4.45 -1.10
CA GLU A 23 4.96 -5.52 -0.89
C GLU A 23 5.58 -6.06 -2.19
N ALA A 24 4.84 -6.07 -3.30
CA ALA A 24 5.42 -6.36 -4.61
C ALA A 24 6.46 -5.29 -4.99
N LEU A 25 6.13 -4.02 -4.75
CA LEU A 25 7.02 -2.90 -5.04
C LEU A 25 8.28 -2.91 -4.16
N ASN A 26 8.17 -3.29 -2.89
CA ASN A 26 9.33 -3.51 -2.01
C ASN A 26 10.32 -4.51 -2.62
N ARG A 27 9.80 -5.67 -3.04
CA ARG A 27 10.62 -6.71 -3.66
C ARG A 27 11.31 -6.24 -4.93
N GLU A 28 10.65 -5.42 -5.74
CA GLU A 28 11.28 -4.85 -6.95
C GLU A 28 12.38 -3.84 -6.59
N VAL A 29 12.16 -3.00 -5.58
CA VAL A 29 13.18 -2.05 -5.08
C VAL A 29 14.41 -2.80 -4.57
N ASP A 30 14.21 -3.87 -3.79
CA ASP A 30 15.29 -4.69 -3.24
C ASP A 30 16.07 -5.42 -4.34
N ALA A 31 15.37 -5.99 -5.32
CA ALA A 31 16.00 -6.65 -6.47
C ALA A 31 16.88 -5.68 -7.29
N ILE A 32 16.49 -4.41 -7.44
CA ILE A 32 17.30 -3.41 -8.16
C ILE A 32 18.52 -3.00 -7.32
N ALA A 33 18.37 -2.94 -5.99
CA ALA A 33 19.48 -2.64 -5.10
C ALA A 33 20.56 -3.74 -5.13
N GLU A 34 20.17 -5.01 -5.21
CA GLU A 34 21.08 -6.15 -5.28
C GLU A 34 21.85 -6.25 -6.61
N ASN A 35 21.25 -5.82 -7.73
CA ASN A 35 21.85 -5.93 -9.07
C ASN A 35 23.01 -4.96 -9.33
N GLY A 36 23.35 -4.05 -8.40
CA GLY A 36 24.56 -3.22 -8.41
C GLY A 36 24.62 -2.10 -9.46
N VAL A 37 23.95 -2.24 -10.60
CA VAL A 37 23.70 -1.17 -11.59
C VAL A 37 22.33 -0.57 -11.28
N VAL A 38 22.29 0.35 -10.32
CA VAL A 38 21.06 1.05 -9.97
C VAL A 38 20.75 2.04 -11.10
N ASP A 39 19.78 1.69 -11.95
CA ASP A 39 19.10 2.68 -12.78
C ASP A 39 18.43 3.69 -11.85
N GLN A 40 19.09 4.84 -11.67
CA GLN A 40 18.66 5.86 -10.72
C GLN A 40 17.28 6.41 -11.07
N LEU A 41 16.91 6.44 -12.35
CA LEU A 41 15.59 6.90 -12.77
C LEU A 41 14.53 5.86 -12.41
N LYS A 42 14.79 4.57 -12.66
CA LYS A 42 13.89 3.49 -12.24
C LYS A 42 13.73 3.47 -10.73
N TYR A 43 14.83 3.54 -9.99
CA TYR A 43 14.82 3.56 -8.52
C TYR A 43 14.04 4.76 -7.94
N ALA A 44 14.21 5.96 -8.53
CA ALA A 44 13.45 7.14 -8.13
C ALA A 44 11.95 6.99 -8.39
N ARG A 45 11.55 6.40 -9.52
CA ARG A 45 10.13 6.11 -9.83
C ARG A 45 9.53 5.14 -8.82
N LEU A 46 10.20 4.03 -8.53
CA LEU A 46 9.71 3.03 -7.59
C LEU A 46 9.58 3.61 -6.17
N LYS A 47 10.54 4.44 -5.72
CA LYS A 47 10.41 5.14 -4.43
C LYS A 47 9.21 6.08 -4.38
N LYS A 48 8.96 6.82 -5.46
CA LYS A 48 7.80 7.72 -5.55
C LYS A 48 6.49 6.94 -5.51
N GLU A 49 6.43 5.82 -6.22
CA GLU A 49 5.28 4.92 -6.24
C GLU A 49 5.04 4.28 -4.87
N LYS A 50 6.12 3.89 -4.17
CA LYS A 50 6.06 3.35 -2.82
C LYS A 50 5.51 4.36 -1.82
N LEU A 51 5.94 5.62 -1.93
CA LEU A 51 5.40 6.70 -1.10
C LEU A 51 3.91 6.90 -1.36
N ARG A 52 3.50 6.94 -2.63
CA ARG A 52 2.08 7.06 -3.01
C ARG A 52 1.24 5.90 -2.47
N LEU A 53 1.71 4.65 -2.58
CA LEU A 53 0.99 3.49 -2.04
C LEU A 53 0.86 3.58 -0.52
N LYS A 54 1.93 3.98 0.18
CA LYS A 54 1.88 4.22 1.62
C LYS A 54 0.85 5.29 2.01
N ASP A 55 0.78 6.38 1.27
CA ASP A 55 -0.20 7.45 1.52
C ASP A 55 -1.63 6.98 1.27
N LEU A 56 -1.85 6.15 0.24
CA LEU A 56 -3.15 5.54 -0.06
C LEU A 56 -3.58 4.54 1.03
N ILE A 57 -2.64 3.69 1.48
CA ILE A 57 -2.86 2.76 2.60
C ILE A 57 -3.29 3.55 3.84
N ALA A 58 -2.53 4.57 4.22
CA ALA A 58 -2.85 5.41 5.38
C ALA A 58 -4.24 6.06 5.25
N LYS A 59 -4.62 6.52 4.05
CA LYS A 59 -5.95 7.10 3.81
C LYS A 59 -7.07 6.08 3.92
N VAL A 60 -6.87 4.84 3.48
CA VAL A 60 -7.88 3.77 3.62
C VAL A 60 -7.95 3.30 5.07
N GLU A 61 -6.81 3.15 5.75
CA GLU A 61 -6.74 2.86 7.19
C GLU A 61 -7.46 3.94 8.00
N ASP A 62 -7.27 5.22 7.68
CA ASP A 62 -7.95 6.34 8.33
C ASP A 62 -9.45 6.43 7.98
N GLN A 63 -9.95 5.69 6.98
CA GLN A 63 -11.39 5.55 6.76
C GLN A 63 -11.98 4.37 7.54
N ILE A 64 -11.19 3.32 7.75
CA ILE A 64 -11.58 2.14 8.51
C ILE A 64 -11.48 2.38 10.03
N THR A 65 -10.42 3.06 10.48
CA THR A 65 -10.13 3.30 11.91
C THR A 65 -11.15 4.18 12.65
N PRO A 66 -11.71 5.28 12.08
CA PRO A 66 -12.74 6.06 12.76
C PRO A 66 -13.99 5.24 13.06
N ASP A 67 -14.30 4.21 12.27
CA ASP A 67 -15.44 3.33 12.46
C ASP A 67 -15.20 2.23 13.52
N ILE A 68 -13.94 1.89 13.81
CA ILE A 68 -13.58 0.81 14.77
C ILE A 68 -13.46 1.33 16.22
N ILE A 69 -13.26 2.64 16.42
CA ILE A 69 -13.04 3.25 17.75
C ILE A 69 -14.17 4.22 18.17
N ALA A 70 -15.19 4.45 17.32
CA ALA A 70 -16.36 5.28 17.63
C ALA A 70 -17.44 4.56 18.44
#